data_AF-A0A428KW24-F1
#
_entry.id   AF-A0A428KW24-F1
#
_cell.length_a   1.000
_cell.length_b   1.000
_cell.length_c   1.000
_cell.angle_alpha   90.00
_cell.angle_beta   90.00
_cell.angle_gamma   90.00
#
_symmetry.space_group_name_H-M   'P 1'
#
loop_
_entity.id
_entity.type
_entity.pdbx_description
1 polymer ?
#
loop_
_entity_poly.entity_id
_entity_poly.type
_entity_poly.pdbx_seq_one_letter_code
_entity_poly.pdbx_strand_id
1 'polypeptide(L)'
;MPFRLLLLWLTAGLLLLSACSSPDTPAAQPDYLTRIPDPKTLGETYVSNPDSLLAPTTVQDLNVTLQALDQSGRAHIDVVAVRSIGEETPKTAATALFRRWKIGDKDQNNGLLLLLVLDQRRVEMETGYGLEADLPDVICFRIQQQYMVPLLREQRYDEAVRQGVAALIRQLGTSSAALAPADSAAAPAALQAAPETAPEPVVVVENFVDNSWSGLTVVAAWMLVMLWLTATVALLVQKPAVPAPRWILWLSLGIVPAYGILVVFTNWPLPASVLLALCYGFPLLYTHLYLRGVKRELRTTYATKTRHEQYIFLHQAHHNLGFTAWLFPLGLAFYWARYRRQLQKLREAPYACPSCTTPMHRLSEQADDEKLELYQAAEEHVKSVDYDVWECPRCQHHFTLDYQNLSTDVLPCPECHHRTLQPKPDQVMRSATTSSEGWGWHVHRCYFCNHEQKEKYTIARLSTSSGSSSGSSSSSSGSSWSSSSGGSSGGGGAGSSW
;
A
#
# COMPACT_ATOMS: atom_id res chain seq x y z
N MET A 1 -9.11 -13.02 7.81
CA MET A 1 -9.62 -11.77 8.45
C MET A 1 -8.58 -10.72 8.90
N PRO A 2 -7.32 -11.01 9.32
CA PRO A 2 -6.43 -9.97 9.88
C PRO A 2 -5.84 -9.00 8.83
N PHE A 3 -5.73 -9.42 7.56
CA PHE A 3 -5.16 -8.59 6.50
C PHE A 3 -6.11 -7.48 6.02
N ARG A 4 -7.43 -7.73 6.04
CA ARG A 4 -8.46 -6.71 5.72
C ARG A 4 -8.56 -5.65 6.80
N LEU A 5 -8.37 -6.04 8.06
CA LEU A 5 -8.22 -5.09 9.17
C LEU A 5 -6.93 -4.27 9.01
N LEU A 6 -5.79 -4.89 8.68
CA LEU A 6 -4.54 -4.15 8.41
C LEU A 6 -4.70 -3.13 7.28
N LEU A 7 -5.38 -3.49 6.18
CA LEU A 7 -5.63 -2.60 5.04
C LEU A 7 -6.62 -1.47 5.38
N LEU A 8 -7.71 -1.79 6.08
CA LEU A 8 -8.68 -0.81 6.59
C LEU A 8 -8.06 0.15 7.62
N TRP A 9 -7.05 -0.30 8.37
CA TRP A 9 -6.33 0.52 9.34
C TRP A 9 -5.19 1.33 8.72
N LEU A 10 -4.57 0.88 7.62
CA LEU A 10 -3.66 1.70 6.82
C LEU A 10 -4.42 2.85 6.16
N THR A 11 -5.65 2.59 5.67
CA THR A 11 -6.53 3.65 5.16
C THR A 11 -7.09 4.53 6.28
N ALA A 12 -7.42 3.96 7.46
CA ALA A 12 -7.84 4.74 8.63
C ALA A 12 -6.69 5.57 9.24
N GLY A 13 -5.44 5.10 9.14
CA GLY A 13 -4.23 5.84 9.51
C GLY A 13 -3.97 7.01 8.56
N LEU A 14 -4.22 6.81 7.25
CA LEU A 14 -4.20 7.87 6.23
C LEU A 14 -5.33 8.90 6.45
N LEU A 15 -6.49 8.45 6.93
CA LEU A 15 -7.63 9.31 7.31
C LEU A 15 -7.45 10.00 8.67
N LEU A 16 -6.71 9.40 9.62
CA LEU A 16 -6.34 10.03 10.90
C LEU A 16 -5.21 11.07 10.71
N LEU A 17 -4.33 10.87 9.73
CA LEU A 17 -3.43 11.93 9.22
C LEU A 17 -4.21 13.14 8.66
N SER A 18 -5.42 12.90 8.16
CA SER A 18 -6.33 13.97 7.68
C SER A 18 -7.16 14.61 8.81
N ALA A 19 -7.22 13.99 9.99
CA ALA A 19 -8.03 14.44 11.14
C ALA A 19 -7.21 15.13 12.25
N CYS A 20 -5.88 15.16 12.13
CA CYS A 20 -4.97 15.95 12.96
C CYS A 20 -4.61 17.32 12.32
N SER A 21 -5.48 17.87 11.46
CA SER A 21 -5.46 19.31 11.18
C SER A 21 -6.08 20.04 12.37
N SER A 22 -5.20 20.60 13.20
CA SER A 22 -5.46 21.43 14.37
C SER A 22 -6.52 22.53 14.13
N PRO A 23 -7.29 22.94 15.15
CA PRO A 23 -8.05 24.19 15.09
C PRO A 23 -7.10 25.40 15.23
N ASP A 24 -7.20 26.28 14.24
CA ASP A 24 -6.63 27.61 14.01
C ASP A 24 -5.75 28.29 15.09
N THR A 25 -4.53 28.64 14.69
CA THR A 25 -3.89 29.93 15.02
C THR A 25 -3.07 30.37 13.79
N PRO A 26 -3.19 31.63 13.32
CA PRO A 26 -3.03 31.95 11.92
C PRO A 26 -1.58 32.21 11.52
N ALA A 27 -1.13 31.48 10.51
CA ALA A 27 -0.31 32.01 9.43
C ALA A 27 -0.61 31.15 8.20
N ALA A 28 -1.72 31.45 7.53
CA ALA A 28 -1.97 30.94 6.19
C ALA A 28 -0.82 31.42 5.30
N GLN A 29 0.15 30.54 5.02
CA GLN A 29 0.88 30.69 3.79
C GLN A 29 -0.14 30.58 2.66
N PRO A 30 -0.14 31.51 1.69
CA PRO A 30 -1.12 31.47 0.61
C PRO A 30 -1.02 30.11 -0.07
N ASP A 31 -2.17 29.42 -0.20
CA ASP A 31 -2.30 28.18 -0.96
C ASP A 31 -1.53 28.32 -2.29
N TYR A 32 -0.71 27.33 -2.65
CA TYR A 32 0.08 27.39 -3.89
C TYR A 32 -0.82 27.62 -5.11
N LEU A 33 -2.09 27.18 -5.06
CA LEU A 33 -3.11 27.44 -6.09
C LEU A 33 -3.52 28.92 -6.20
N THR A 34 -3.21 29.74 -5.20
CA THR A 34 -3.44 31.20 -5.20
C THR A 34 -2.16 32.00 -5.42
N ARG A 35 -1.01 31.45 -5.02
CA ARG A 35 0.31 32.08 -5.20
C ARG A 35 0.85 31.94 -6.62
N ILE A 36 0.62 30.79 -7.25
CA ILE A 36 1.05 30.52 -8.62
C ILE A 36 0.00 31.15 -9.55
N PRO A 37 0.32 32.24 -10.25
CA PRO A 37 -0.66 32.91 -11.08
C PRO A 37 -0.97 32.07 -12.32
N ASP A 38 -2.25 32.02 -12.69
CA ASP A 38 -2.69 31.38 -13.93
C ASP A 38 -2.15 32.19 -15.13
N PRO A 39 -1.37 31.60 -16.04
CA PRO A 39 -0.84 32.26 -17.24
C PRO A 39 -1.92 32.96 -18.08
N LYS A 40 -3.15 32.41 -18.13
CA LYS A 40 -4.30 32.98 -18.84
C LYS A 40 -4.73 34.30 -18.24
N THR A 41 -4.65 34.42 -16.92
CA THR A 41 -5.00 35.66 -16.18
C THR A 41 -3.94 36.76 -16.25
N LEU A 42 -2.73 36.42 -16.70
CA LEU A 42 -1.61 37.36 -16.86
C LEU A 42 -1.51 37.97 -18.26
N GLY A 43 -2.57 37.90 -19.06
CA GLY A 43 -2.60 38.40 -20.44
C GLY A 43 -2.33 37.31 -21.48
N GLU A 44 -2.92 36.12 -21.31
CA GLU A 44 -2.85 35.01 -22.28
C GLU A 44 -1.43 34.51 -22.58
N THR A 45 -0.61 34.42 -21.55
CA THR A 45 0.70 33.74 -21.63
C THR A 45 0.54 32.25 -21.38
N TYR A 46 1.59 31.46 -21.65
CA TYR A 46 1.65 30.01 -21.43
C TYR A 46 2.65 29.64 -20.32
N VAL A 47 3.35 30.61 -19.74
CA VAL A 47 4.42 30.40 -18.77
C VAL A 47 4.14 31.14 -17.46
N SER A 48 3.96 30.40 -16.37
CA SER A 48 3.92 30.93 -15.01
C SER A 48 5.30 30.82 -14.35
N ASN A 49 5.93 31.97 -14.07
CA ASN A 49 7.28 32.04 -13.49
C ASN A 49 7.35 33.08 -12.34
N PRO A 50 6.57 32.91 -11.26
CA PRO A 50 6.48 33.89 -10.18
C PRO A 50 7.81 34.09 -9.42
N ASP A 51 8.65 33.06 -9.35
CA ASP A 51 9.90 33.07 -8.60
C ASP A 51 11.13 33.45 -9.45
N SER A 52 10.91 33.86 -10.71
CA SER A 52 11.97 34.22 -11.67
C SER A 52 13.06 33.14 -11.81
N LEU A 53 12.64 31.86 -11.85
CA LEU A 53 13.54 30.72 -12.07
C LEU A 53 14.01 30.60 -13.51
N LEU A 54 13.14 31.01 -14.44
CA LEU A 54 13.49 31.13 -15.85
C LEU A 54 13.84 32.59 -16.16
N ALA A 55 14.87 32.78 -16.98
CA ALA A 55 15.24 34.10 -17.49
C ALA A 55 14.08 34.71 -18.30
N PRO A 56 13.88 36.05 -18.28
CA PRO A 56 12.81 36.70 -19.04
C PRO A 56 12.86 36.39 -20.55
N THR A 57 14.06 36.21 -21.11
CA THR A 57 14.25 35.78 -22.51
C THR A 57 13.69 34.39 -22.74
N THR A 58 13.93 33.45 -21.82
CA THR A 58 13.35 32.10 -21.86
C THR A 58 11.83 32.11 -21.82
N VAL A 59 11.26 32.89 -20.90
CA VAL A 59 9.81 33.03 -20.77
C VAL A 59 9.21 33.56 -22.07
N GLN A 60 9.82 34.58 -22.67
CA GLN A 60 9.36 35.15 -23.93
C GLN A 60 9.43 34.13 -25.08
N ASP A 61 10.55 33.42 -25.23
CA ASP A 61 10.74 32.42 -26.29
C ASP A 61 9.74 31.26 -26.16
N LEU A 62 9.49 30.80 -24.92
CA LEU A 62 8.51 29.76 -24.63
C LEU A 62 7.08 30.24 -24.94
N ASN A 63 6.71 31.45 -24.53
CA ASN A 63 5.39 32.01 -24.83
C ASN A 63 5.13 32.08 -26.34
N VAL A 64 6.11 32.57 -27.14
CA VAL A 64 5.98 32.60 -28.61
C VAL A 64 5.82 31.19 -29.19
N THR A 65 6.61 30.24 -28.70
CA THR A 65 6.59 28.85 -29.18
C THR A 65 5.28 28.15 -28.86
N LEU A 66 4.80 28.29 -27.62
CA LEU A 66 3.58 27.65 -27.13
C LEU A 66 2.32 28.29 -27.72
N GLN A 67 2.34 29.61 -27.96
CA GLN A 67 1.27 30.30 -28.69
C GLN A 67 1.10 29.77 -30.11
N ALA A 68 2.20 29.55 -30.84
CA ALA A 68 2.14 28.99 -32.18
C ALA A 68 1.58 27.55 -32.19
N LEU A 69 1.91 26.74 -31.17
CA LEU A 69 1.37 25.40 -31.00
C LEU A 69 -0.14 25.42 -30.72
N ASP A 70 -0.59 26.29 -29.81
CA ASP A 70 -2.00 26.42 -29.45
C ASP A 70 -2.84 26.94 -30.63
N GLN A 71 -2.35 27.93 -31.37
CA GLN A 71 -2.99 28.45 -32.59
C GLN A 71 -3.08 27.41 -33.72
N SER A 72 -2.21 26.40 -33.73
CA SER A 72 -2.34 25.28 -34.66
C SER A 72 -3.50 24.33 -34.33
N GLY A 73 -4.09 24.46 -33.14
CA GLY A 73 -5.12 23.57 -32.61
C GLY A 73 -4.60 22.22 -32.09
N ARG A 74 -3.28 21.97 -32.18
CA ARG A 74 -2.70 20.66 -31.90
C ARG A 74 -2.68 20.30 -30.41
N ALA A 75 -2.20 21.22 -29.58
CA ALA A 75 -2.08 21.04 -28.14
C ALA A 75 -1.95 22.40 -27.45
N HIS A 76 -2.44 22.46 -26.21
CA HIS A 76 -2.30 23.61 -25.34
C HIS A 76 -1.38 23.21 -24.17
N ILE A 77 -0.18 23.81 -24.10
CA ILE A 77 0.82 23.45 -23.09
C ILE A 77 1.08 24.65 -22.19
N ASP A 78 0.88 24.48 -20.89
CA ASP A 78 1.28 25.45 -19.87
C ASP A 78 2.55 24.99 -19.15
N VAL A 79 3.45 25.93 -18.88
CA VAL A 79 4.71 25.71 -18.18
C VAL A 79 4.70 26.48 -16.87
N VAL A 80 4.98 25.80 -15.77
CA VAL A 80 5.05 26.40 -14.43
C VAL A 80 6.42 26.12 -13.84
N ALA A 81 7.15 27.18 -13.47
CA ALA A 81 8.44 27.07 -12.80
C ALA A 81 8.39 27.81 -11.46
N VAL A 82 8.50 27.05 -10.37
CA VAL A 82 8.37 27.58 -9.00
C VAL A 82 9.47 27.04 -8.10
N ARG A 83 9.87 27.86 -7.12
CA ARG A 83 10.84 27.46 -6.10
C ARG A 83 10.27 26.41 -5.17
N SER A 84 9.01 26.57 -4.78
CA SER A 84 8.33 25.68 -3.83
C SER A 84 6.82 25.69 -4.01
N ILE A 85 6.22 24.51 -3.84
CA ILE A 85 4.76 24.32 -3.68
C ILE A 85 4.37 24.06 -2.21
N GLY A 86 5.30 24.22 -1.28
CA GLY A 86 5.15 23.80 0.12
C GLY A 86 5.29 22.28 0.28
N GLU A 87 4.52 21.72 1.20
CA GLU A 87 4.54 20.29 1.55
C GLU A 87 3.68 19.41 0.62
N GLU A 88 3.08 19.99 -0.42
CA GLU A 88 2.24 19.25 -1.37
C GLU A 88 3.08 18.37 -2.30
N THR A 89 2.50 17.26 -2.75
CA THR A 89 3.16 16.39 -3.74
C THR A 89 3.08 17.03 -5.15
N PRO A 90 4.17 17.03 -5.95
CA PRO A 90 4.17 17.70 -7.26
C PRO A 90 3.15 17.11 -8.24
N LYS A 91 2.79 15.82 -8.08
CA LYS A 91 1.73 15.18 -8.85
C LYS A 91 0.37 15.79 -8.52
N THR A 92 0.00 15.82 -7.24
CA THR A 92 -1.27 16.40 -6.80
C THR A 92 -1.35 17.88 -7.15
N ALA A 93 -0.26 18.63 -6.97
CA ALA A 93 -0.20 20.03 -7.36
C ALA A 93 -0.38 20.24 -8.87
N ALA A 94 0.30 19.44 -9.71
CA ALA A 94 0.12 19.48 -11.15
C ALA A 94 -1.33 19.17 -11.56
N THR A 95 -1.93 18.09 -11.04
CA THR A 95 -3.33 17.74 -11.31
C THR A 95 -4.29 18.83 -10.84
N ALA A 96 -4.05 19.45 -9.68
CA ALA A 96 -4.90 20.52 -9.14
C ALA A 96 -4.82 21.79 -9.98
N LEU A 97 -3.61 22.22 -10.37
CA LEU A 97 -3.40 23.34 -11.29
C LEU A 97 -4.04 23.07 -12.66
N PHE A 98 -3.82 21.87 -13.21
CA PHE A 98 -4.39 21.44 -14.50
C PHE A 98 -5.92 21.56 -14.53
N ARG A 99 -6.58 21.06 -13.48
CA ARG A 99 -8.04 21.13 -13.35
C ARG A 99 -8.53 22.55 -13.11
N ARG A 100 -7.82 23.32 -12.27
CA ARG A 100 -8.21 24.68 -11.89
C ARG A 100 -8.14 25.64 -13.08
N TRP A 101 -7.05 25.57 -13.84
CA TRP A 101 -6.81 26.43 -15.01
C TRP A 101 -7.50 25.92 -16.28
N LYS A 102 -8.14 24.74 -16.20
CA LYS A 102 -8.85 24.10 -17.31
C LYS A 102 -7.97 24.09 -18.56
N ILE A 103 -6.81 23.46 -18.43
CA ILE A 103 -5.76 23.45 -19.44
C ILE A 103 -6.21 22.57 -20.61
N GLY A 104 -6.14 23.11 -21.83
CA GLY A 104 -6.67 22.46 -23.03
C GLY A 104 -8.08 22.90 -23.42
N ASP A 105 -8.45 22.55 -24.64
CA ASP A 105 -9.79 22.75 -25.16
C ASP A 105 -10.79 21.78 -24.50
N LYS A 106 -12.01 22.27 -24.25
CA LYS A 106 -13.04 21.53 -23.52
C LYS A 106 -13.51 20.28 -24.28
N ASP A 107 -13.51 20.33 -25.60
CA ASP A 107 -14.03 19.25 -26.44
C ASP A 107 -12.88 18.31 -26.84
N GLN A 108 -11.71 18.85 -27.16
CA GLN A 108 -10.56 18.07 -27.63
C GLN A 108 -9.72 17.50 -26.48
N ASN A 109 -9.81 18.03 -25.26
CA ASN A 109 -9.01 17.62 -24.10
C ASN A 109 -7.50 17.58 -24.40
N ASN A 110 -7.02 18.50 -25.26
CA ASN A 110 -5.67 18.54 -25.83
C ASN A 110 -4.67 19.34 -24.94
N GLY A 111 -4.85 19.33 -23.62
CA GLY A 111 -4.05 20.10 -22.67
C GLY A 111 -2.85 19.34 -22.10
N LEU A 112 -1.77 20.03 -21.77
CA LEU A 112 -0.64 19.50 -21.00
C LEU A 112 -0.11 20.56 -20.01
N LEU A 113 0.19 20.16 -18.78
CA LEU A 113 0.89 21.00 -17.81
C LEU A 113 2.28 20.44 -17.55
N LEU A 114 3.31 21.27 -17.67
CA LEU A 114 4.68 20.98 -17.24
C LEU A 114 4.98 21.79 -15.98
N LEU A 115 5.17 21.12 -14.84
CA LEU A 115 5.46 21.73 -13.55
C LEU A 115 6.90 21.42 -13.12
N LEU A 116 7.73 22.45 -12.93
CA LEU A 116 9.08 22.38 -12.38
C LEU A 116 9.07 22.92 -10.94
N VAL A 117 9.45 22.07 -9.98
CA VAL A 117 9.52 22.39 -8.54
C VAL A 117 10.95 22.27 -8.05
N LEU A 118 11.58 23.40 -7.73
CA LEU A 118 13.01 23.46 -7.46
C LEU A 118 13.44 22.85 -6.12
N ASP A 119 12.75 23.19 -5.03
CA ASP A 119 13.06 22.71 -3.67
C ASP A 119 12.92 21.19 -3.56
N GLN A 120 11.92 20.63 -4.23
CA GLN A 120 11.69 19.19 -4.30
C GLN A 120 12.47 18.50 -5.43
N ARG A 121 13.26 19.25 -6.22
CA ARG A 121 14.04 18.76 -7.37
C ARG A 121 13.24 17.82 -8.28
N ARG A 122 12.03 18.22 -8.62
CA ARG A 122 11.08 17.38 -9.37
C ARG A 122 10.42 18.13 -10.52
N VAL A 123 10.32 17.45 -11.66
CA VAL A 123 9.52 17.88 -12.81
C VAL A 123 8.35 16.91 -12.97
N GLU A 124 7.16 17.44 -13.20
CA GLU A 124 5.92 16.68 -13.40
C GLU A 124 5.25 17.15 -14.70
N MET A 125 4.67 16.21 -15.43
CA MET A 125 3.85 16.47 -16.62
C MET A 125 2.48 15.83 -16.43
N GLU A 126 1.41 16.63 -16.54
CA GLU A 126 0.02 16.17 -16.52
C GLU A 126 -0.55 16.28 -17.94
N THR A 127 -1.06 15.18 -18.49
CA THR A 127 -1.62 15.16 -19.85
C THR A 127 -3.14 15.02 -19.83
N GLY A 128 -3.82 15.77 -20.69
CA GLY A 128 -5.24 15.63 -20.95
C GLY A 128 -5.51 14.39 -21.82
N TYR A 129 -6.72 13.85 -21.70
CA TYR A 129 -7.13 12.62 -22.40
C TYR A 129 -6.91 12.67 -23.92
N GLY A 130 -7.08 13.85 -24.54
CA GLY A 130 -6.90 14.03 -25.98
C GLY A 130 -5.45 13.93 -26.45
N LEU A 131 -4.47 14.02 -25.54
CA LEU A 131 -3.05 13.86 -25.85
C LEU A 131 -2.48 12.50 -25.45
N GLU A 132 -3.24 11.63 -24.75
CA GLU A 132 -2.71 10.34 -24.24
C GLU A 132 -2.22 9.41 -25.35
N ALA A 133 -2.78 9.50 -26.57
CA ALA A 133 -2.33 8.71 -27.72
C ALA A 133 -0.94 9.14 -28.22
N ASP A 134 -0.62 10.43 -28.12
CA ASP A 134 0.63 11.01 -28.63
C ASP A 134 1.72 11.13 -27.56
N LEU A 135 1.27 11.43 -26.34
CA LEU A 135 2.07 11.72 -25.15
C LEU A 135 1.61 10.87 -23.95
N PRO A 136 1.63 9.52 -24.05
CA PRO A 136 1.38 8.68 -22.88
C PRO A 136 2.50 8.84 -21.85
N ASP A 137 2.24 8.45 -20.60
CA ASP A 137 3.15 8.61 -19.45
C ASP A 137 4.59 8.16 -19.74
N VAL A 138 4.74 7.03 -20.45
CA VAL A 138 6.05 6.47 -20.81
C VAL A 138 6.86 7.39 -21.75
N ILE A 139 6.19 8.15 -22.61
CA ILE A 139 6.82 9.11 -23.52
C ILE A 139 7.17 10.39 -22.76
N CYS A 140 6.26 10.92 -21.96
CA CYS A 140 6.51 12.07 -21.08
C CYS A 140 7.69 11.80 -20.14
N PHE A 141 7.72 10.62 -19.50
CA PHE A 141 8.84 10.19 -18.66
C PHE A 141 10.16 10.14 -19.43
N ARG A 142 10.16 9.56 -20.65
CA ARG A 142 11.36 9.48 -21.49
C ARG A 142 11.89 10.86 -21.88
N ILE A 143 10.99 11.78 -22.23
CA ILE A 143 11.36 13.17 -22.55
C ILE A 143 12.03 13.83 -21.36
N GLN A 144 11.47 13.68 -20.15
CA GLN A 144 12.07 14.21 -18.94
C GLN A 144 13.48 13.63 -18.70
N GLN A 145 13.64 12.32 -18.79
CA GLN A 145 14.93 11.65 -18.55
C GLN A 145 16.00 12.01 -19.58
N GLN A 146 15.64 12.17 -20.85
CA GLN A 146 16.59 12.44 -21.93
C GLN A 146 16.96 13.92 -22.06
N TYR A 147 15.98 14.81 -21.94
CA TYR A 147 16.14 16.23 -22.33
C TYR A 147 16.08 17.20 -21.15
N MET A 148 15.57 16.79 -19.99
CA MET A 148 15.40 17.71 -18.85
C MET A 148 16.32 17.36 -17.69
N VAL A 149 16.22 16.13 -17.15
CA VAL A 149 16.92 15.70 -15.94
C VAL A 149 18.44 15.95 -15.98
N PRO A 150 19.19 15.64 -17.07
CA PRO A 150 20.63 15.92 -17.11
C PRO A 150 20.96 17.40 -16.92
N LEU A 151 20.22 18.29 -17.59
CA LEU A 151 20.40 19.74 -17.51
C LEU A 151 19.97 20.30 -16.15
N LEU A 152 18.92 19.75 -15.56
CA LEU A 152 18.44 20.13 -14.24
C LEU A 152 19.46 19.80 -13.13
N ARG A 153 20.21 18.69 -13.26
CA ARG A 153 21.33 18.36 -12.35
C ARG A 153 22.47 19.36 -12.42
N GLU A 154 22.71 19.90 -13.61
CA GLU A 154 23.70 20.96 -13.85
C GLU A 154 23.17 22.37 -13.50
N GLN A 155 21.95 22.46 -12.92
CA GLN A 155 21.28 23.73 -12.59
C GLN A 155 20.99 24.62 -13.82
N ARG A 156 20.92 24.03 -15.02
CA ARG A 156 20.60 24.71 -16.29
C ARG A 156 19.10 24.67 -16.55
N TYR A 157 18.33 25.37 -15.71
CA TYR A 157 16.85 25.33 -15.72
C TYR A 157 16.23 25.82 -17.02
N ASP A 158 16.73 26.95 -17.55
CA ASP A 158 16.27 27.52 -18.82
C ASP A 158 16.39 26.54 -19.97
N GLU A 159 17.56 25.91 -20.11
CA GLU A 159 17.81 24.95 -21.16
C GLU A 159 17.00 23.67 -21.00
N ALA A 160 16.85 23.19 -19.76
CA ALA A 160 16.04 22.02 -19.46
C ALA A 160 14.58 22.19 -19.89
N VAL A 161 13.96 23.31 -19.55
CA VAL A 161 12.56 23.59 -19.92
C VAL A 161 12.42 23.77 -21.43
N ARG A 162 13.33 24.52 -22.08
CA ARG A 162 13.32 24.69 -23.55
C ARG A 162 13.45 23.36 -24.29
N GLN A 163 14.39 22.51 -23.89
CA GLN A 163 14.60 21.22 -24.55
C GLN A 163 13.44 20.25 -24.29
N GLY A 164 12.88 20.26 -23.08
CA GLY A 164 11.67 19.50 -22.75
C GLY A 164 10.47 19.90 -23.61
N VAL A 165 10.16 21.19 -23.69
CA VAL A 165 9.06 21.71 -24.53
C VAL A 165 9.31 21.43 -26.00
N ALA A 166 10.53 21.64 -26.51
CA ALA A 166 10.87 21.33 -27.89
C ALA A 166 10.70 19.83 -28.21
N ALA A 167 11.02 18.93 -27.26
CA ALA A 167 10.82 17.49 -27.43
C ALA A 167 9.33 17.11 -27.43
N LEU A 168 8.51 17.73 -26.58
CA LEU A 168 7.05 17.54 -26.59
C LEU A 168 6.45 17.96 -27.94
N ILE A 169 6.85 19.13 -28.47
CA ILE A 169 6.37 19.63 -29.76
C ILE A 169 6.80 18.70 -30.91
N ARG A 170 8.05 18.21 -30.91
CA ARG A 170 8.51 17.24 -31.91
C ARG A 170 7.67 15.97 -31.89
N GLN A 171 7.39 15.44 -30.70
CA GLN A 171 6.59 14.24 -30.52
C GLN A 171 5.15 14.43 -31.04
N LEU A 172 4.53 15.58 -30.77
CA LEU A 172 3.20 15.94 -31.27
C LEU A 172 3.16 16.11 -32.79
N GLY A 173 4.27 16.57 -33.40
CA GLY A 173 4.44 16.71 -34.85
C GLY A 173 4.67 15.38 -35.57
N THR A 174 5.37 14.42 -34.93
CA THR A 174 5.66 13.11 -35.53
C THR A 174 4.44 12.20 -35.70
N SER A 175 3.37 12.37 -34.91
CA SER A 175 2.12 11.60 -35.11
C SER A 175 1.33 11.98 -36.37
N SER A 176 1.65 13.11 -37.03
CA SER A 176 0.98 13.56 -38.26
C SER A 176 1.84 13.45 -39.53
N ALA A 177 3.09 12.98 -39.45
CA ALA A 177 3.93 12.81 -40.63
C ALA A 177 5.04 11.79 -40.40
N ALA A 178 5.17 10.87 -41.35
CA ALA A 178 6.19 9.85 -41.41
C ALA A 178 7.64 10.40 -41.34
N LEU A 179 8.48 9.65 -40.60
CA LEU A 179 9.91 9.36 -40.81
C LEU A 179 10.88 10.51 -41.21
N ALA A 180 11.82 10.83 -40.30
CA ALA A 180 13.28 10.64 -40.52
C ALA A 180 14.08 11.02 -39.25
N PRO A 181 15.14 10.27 -38.86
CA PRO A 181 16.05 10.66 -37.81
C PRO A 181 17.14 11.58 -38.37
N ALA A 182 17.48 12.65 -37.64
CA ALA A 182 18.68 13.43 -37.91
C ALA A 182 19.75 13.08 -36.88
N ASP A 183 20.76 12.34 -37.35
CA ASP A 183 22.09 12.26 -36.77
C ASP A 183 22.74 13.65 -36.70
N SER A 184 23.47 13.90 -35.61
CA SER A 184 24.80 14.57 -35.53
C SER A 184 24.98 15.04 -34.08
N ALA A 185 25.78 14.37 -33.24
CA ALA A 185 27.24 14.40 -33.23
C ALA A 185 27.82 15.83 -33.25
N ALA A 186 28.19 16.35 -32.08
CA ALA A 186 29.36 17.22 -31.90
C ALA A 186 29.67 17.44 -30.41
N ALA A 187 30.63 16.68 -29.88
CA ALA A 187 31.56 17.20 -28.89
C ALA A 187 32.66 17.99 -29.63
N PRO A 188 33.20 19.06 -29.03
CA PRO A 188 34.60 19.00 -28.54
C PRO A 188 34.73 19.68 -27.16
N ALA A 189 35.45 19.11 -26.19
CA ALA A 189 36.91 19.06 -25.99
C ALA A 189 37.49 20.25 -25.20
N ALA A 190 38.05 19.88 -24.04
CA ALA A 190 39.34 20.28 -23.46
C ALA A 190 39.59 21.70 -22.88
N LEU A 191 39.89 21.66 -21.58
CA LEU A 191 40.97 22.32 -20.83
C LEU A 191 41.18 23.85 -20.98
N GLN A 192 41.05 24.54 -19.84
CA GLN A 192 42.15 25.37 -19.31
C GLN A 192 42.07 25.45 -17.78
N ALA A 193 43.26 25.43 -17.16
CA ALA A 193 43.49 25.28 -15.74
C ALA A 193 44.16 26.53 -15.14
N ALA A 194 43.81 26.77 -13.85
CA ALA A 194 44.63 27.32 -12.75
C ALA A 194 44.88 28.85 -12.70
N PRO A 195 45.31 29.43 -11.54
CA PRO A 195 45.59 28.84 -10.21
C PRO A 195 45.08 29.60 -8.94
N GLU A 196 45.10 28.86 -7.83
CA GLU A 196 45.47 29.15 -6.41
C GLU A 196 45.11 30.44 -5.64
N THR A 197 44.63 30.20 -4.41
CA THR A 197 44.99 30.73 -3.06
C THR A 197 43.70 31.03 -2.25
N ALA A 198 43.50 30.83 -0.94
CA ALA A 198 44.24 30.42 0.27
C ALA A 198 43.16 30.10 1.39
N PRO A 199 43.51 29.67 2.64
CA PRO A 199 42.76 28.69 3.42
C PRO A 199 41.61 29.19 4.34
N GLU A 200 40.82 28.21 4.78
CA GLU A 200 39.60 28.21 5.61
C GLU A 200 39.65 28.97 6.95
N PRO A 201 38.48 29.31 7.54
CA PRO A 201 38.26 29.19 8.96
C PRO A 201 37.53 27.87 9.28
N VAL A 202 38.20 27.06 10.10
CA VAL A 202 37.66 25.89 10.80
C VAL A 202 36.43 26.31 11.60
N VAL A 203 35.24 25.91 11.17
CA VAL A 203 34.03 25.98 12.01
C VAL A 203 34.04 24.74 12.89
N VAL A 204 34.25 24.96 14.18
CA VAL A 204 33.99 23.95 15.22
C VAL A 204 32.50 23.64 15.16
N VAL A 205 32.16 22.48 14.59
CA VAL A 205 30.81 21.91 14.73
C VAL A 205 30.74 21.38 16.16
N GLU A 206 30.37 22.25 17.11
CA GLU A 206 29.78 21.78 18.35
C GLU A 206 28.58 20.91 17.95
N ASN A 207 28.56 19.68 18.46
CA ASN A 207 27.42 18.77 18.34
C ASN A 207 26.22 19.41 19.06
N PHE A 208 25.55 20.33 18.37
CA PHE A 208 24.23 20.80 18.72
C PHE A 208 23.29 19.64 18.40
N VAL A 209 23.13 18.74 19.37
CA VAL A 209 22.03 17.79 19.40
C VAL A 209 20.79 18.64 19.63
N ASP A 210 20.29 19.23 18.54
CA ASP A 210 18.98 19.83 18.50
C ASP A 210 17.98 18.73 18.81
N ASN A 211 17.49 18.74 20.05
CA ASN A 211 16.31 17.98 20.46
C ASN A 211 15.03 18.54 19.80
N SER A 212 15.15 19.22 18.65
CA SER A 212 14.02 19.56 17.81
C SER A 212 13.48 18.26 17.24
N TRP A 213 12.34 17.82 17.78
CA TRP A 213 11.54 16.76 17.19
C TRP A 213 11.15 17.18 15.77
N SER A 214 12.00 16.85 14.80
CA SER A 214 11.62 16.95 13.38
C SER A 214 10.30 16.18 13.21
N GLY A 215 9.34 16.74 12.45
CA GLY A 215 8.04 16.09 12.28
C GLY A 215 8.15 14.61 11.86
N LEU A 216 9.20 14.27 11.10
CA LEU A 216 9.54 12.91 10.70
C LEU A 216 9.82 11.96 11.88
N THR A 217 10.53 12.39 12.93
CA THR A 217 10.79 11.53 14.11
C THR A 217 9.53 11.28 14.93
N VAL A 218 8.62 12.24 14.98
CA VAL A 218 7.33 12.11 15.68
C VAL A 218 6.41 11.16 14.93
N VAL A 219 6.31 11.33 13.61
CA VAL A 219 5.52 10.46 12.73
C VAL A 219 6.06 9.03 12.78
N ALA A 220 7.38 8.83 12.70
CA ALA A 220 7.98 7.50 12.80
C ALA A 220 7.72 6.83 14.16
N ALA A 221 7.84 7.59 15.26
CA ALA A 221 7.50 7.08 16.60
C ALA A 221 6.02 6.72 16.70
N TRP A 222 5.13 7.52 16.13
CA TRP A 222 3.69 7.26 16.12
C TRP A 222 3.32 6.04 15.29
N MET A 223 3.90 5.89 14.08
CA MET A 223 3.73 4.70 13.25
C MET A 223 4.19 3.44 13.98
N LEU A 224 5.32 3.52 14.69
CA LEU A 224 5.87 2.41 15.49
C LEU A 224 4.95 2.04 16.66
N VAL A 225 4.37 3.03 17.35
CA VAL A 225 3.39 2.79 18.43
C VAL A 225 2.11 2.18 17.87
N MET A 226 1.62 2.63 16.71
CA MET A 226 0.42 2.06 16.07
C MET A 226 0.67 0.63 15.59
N LEU A 227 1.83 0.36 15.01
CA LEU A 227 2.24 -0.98 14.61
C LEU A 227 2.35 -1.92 15.83
N TRP A 228 2.91 -1.42 16.94
CA TRP A 228 2.95 -2.17 18.20
C TRP A 228 1.55 -2.46 18.74
N LEU A 229 0.67 -1.46 18.77
CA LEU A 229 -0.69 -1.59 19.30
C LEU A 229 -1.47 -2.63 18.49
N THR A 230 -1.45 -2.53 17.17
CA THR A 230 -2.12 -3.48 16.28
C THR A 230 -1.58 -4.89 16.44
N ALA A 231 -0.25 -5.07 16.51
CA ALA A 231 0.37 -6.38 16.75
C ALA A 231 -0.02 -6.96 18.12
N THR A 232 0.00 -6.15 19.17
CA THR A 232 -0.32 -6.57 20.54
C THR A 232 -1.79 -6.98 20.67
N VAL A 233 -2.69 -6.19 20.09
CA VAL A 233 -4.13 -6.52 20.03
C VAL A 233 -4.36 -7.78 19.21
N ALA A 234 -3.71 -7.92 18.05
CA ALA A 234 -3.81 -9.12 17.22
C ALA A 234 -3.36 -10.38 17.97
N LEU A 235 -2.29 -10.31 18.76
CA LEU A 235 -1.82 -11.42 19.61
C LEU A 235 -2.75 -11.71 20.80
N LEU A 236 -3.43 -10.68 21.35
CA LEU A 236 -4.39 -10.85 22.45
C LEU A 236 -5.70 -11.51 22.00
N VAL A 237 -6.23 -11.11 20.84
CA VAL A 237 -7.51 -11.62 20.30
C VAL A 237 -7.37 -13.08 19.82
N GLN A 238 -6.18 -13.50 19.43
CA GLN A 238 -5.93 -14.89 19.03
C GLN A 238 -6.26 -15.86 20.16
N LYS A 239 -6.94 -16.95 19.82
CA LYS A 239 -7.15 -18.11 20.70
C LYS A 239 -5.92 -19.02 20.56
N PRO A 240 -4.99 -19.06 21.53
CA PRO A 240 -3.76 -19.82 21.38
C PRO A 240 -4.04 -21.31 21.56
N ALA A 241 -3.42 -22.14 20.72
CA ALA A 241 -3.51 -23.61 20.83
C ALA A 241 -2.81 -24.17 22.09
N VAL A 242 -1.94 -23.37 22.73
CA VAL A 242 -1.13 -23.75 23.89
C VAL A 242 -1.21 -22.60 24.90
N PRO A 243 -1.24 -22.88 26.22
CA PRO A 243 -1.23 -21.83 27.24
C PRO A 243 -0.03 -20.88 27.05
N ALA A 244 -0.33 -19.58 27.01
CA ALA A 244 0.65 -18.52 26.77
C ALA A 244 0.54 -17.43 27.84
N PRO A 245 1.66 -16.85 28.30
CA PRO A 245 1.66 -15.79 29.31
C PRO A 245 1.17 -14.46 28.74
N ARG A 246 -0.15 -14.31 28.58
CA ARG A 246 -0.79 -13.09 28.06
C ARG A 246 -0.55 -11.85 28.91
N TRP A 247 -0.18 -12.02 30.18
CA TRP A 247 0.18 -10.91 31.06
C TRP A 247 1.33 -10.05 30.50
N ILE A 248 2.22 -10.62 29.68
CA ILE A 248 3.31 -9.88 29.01
C ILE A 248 2.75 -8.83 28.04
N LEU A 249 1.70 -9.19 27.29
CA LEU A 249 1.05 -8.26 26.35
C LEU A 249 0.29 -7.17 27.10
N TRP A 250 -0.40 -7.51 28.19
CA TRP A 250 -1.05 -6.53 29.07
C TRP A 250 -0.05 -5.59 29.74
N LEU A 251 1.09 -6.12 30.20
CA LEU A 251 2.18 -5.33 30.74
C LEU A 251 2.69 -4.34 29.68
N SER A 252 2.87 -4.79 28.43
CA SER A 252 3.26 -3.90 27.34
C SER A 252 2.25 -2.78 27.11
N LEU A 253 0.94 -3.10 27.16
CA LEU A 253 -0.15 -2.13 27.01
C LEU A 253 -0.18 -1.09 28.13
N GLY A 254 0.37 -1.39 29.31
CA GLY A 254 0.53 -0.42 30.40
C GLY A 254 1.83 0.38 30.30
N ILE A 255 2.96 -0.30 30.07
CA ILE A 255 4.30 0.32 30.11
C ILE A 255 4.52 1.28 28.95
N VAL A 256 4.12 0.92 27.72
CA VAL A 256 4.38 1.77 26.54
C VAL A 256 3.64 3.11 26.64
N PRO A 257 2.33 3.16 26.98
CA PRO A 257 1.64 4.43 27.19
C PRO A 257 2.16 5.19 28.41
N ALA A 258 2.45 4.51 29.53
CA ALA A 258 2.99 5.17 30.72
C ALA A 258 4.35 5.83 30.44
N TYR A 259 5.21 5.18 29.66
CA TYR A 259 6.48 5.74 29.20
C TYR A 259 6.27 6.94 28.27
N GLY A 260 5.33 6.84 27.32
CA GLY A 260 4.97 7.97 26.44
C GLY A 260 4.45 9.18 27.23
N ILE A 261 3.59 8.95 28.22
CA ILE A 261 3.09 10.00 29.14
C ILE A 261 4.26 10.60 29.91
N LEU A 262 5.12 9.78 30.53
CA LEU A 262 6.27 10.26 31.30
C LEU A 262 7.17 11.17 30.46
N VAL A 263 7.46 10.78 29.22
CA VAL A 263 8.28 11.57 28.27
C VAL A 263 7.64 12.94 28.01
N VAL A 264 6.33 12.97 27.72
CA VAL A 264 5.61 14.23 27.46
C VAL A 264 5.64 15.15 28.68
N PHE A 265 5.45 14.60 29.90
CA PHE A 265 5.42 15.39 31.13
C PHE A 265 6.80 15.86 31.60
N THR A 266 7.85 15.09 31.36
CA THR A 266 9.21 15.41 31.82
C THR A 266 10.04 16.14 30.77
N ASN A 267 9.51 16.32 29.56
CA ASN A 267 10.23 16.81 28.37
C ASN A 267 11.57 16.07 28.15
N TRP A 268 11.63 14.81 28.57
CA TRP A 268 12.83 14.00 28.52
C TRP A 268 13.09 13.56 27.07
N PRO A 269 14.32 13.70 26.54
CA PRO A 269 14.61 13.33 25.17
C PRO A 269 14.28 11.86 24.95
N LEU A 270 13.53 11.53 23.90
CA LEU A 270 13.18 10.15 23.54
C LEU A 270 14.39 9.43 22.94
N PRO A 271 15.11 8.54 23.66
CA PRO A 271 15.99 7.60 22.99
C PRO A 271 15.12 6.65 22.17
N ALA A 272 15.14 6.80 20.84
CA ALA A 272 14.37 5.97 19.91
C ALA A 272 14.60 4.47 20.13
N SER A 273 15.79 4.09 20.61
CA SER A 273 16.14 2.71 20.99
C SER A 273 15.31 2.14 22.13
N VAL A 274 14.97 2.94 23.15
CA VAL A 274 14.15 2.49 24.29
C VAL A 274 12.70 2.32 23.86
N LEU A 275 12.16 3.27 23.09
CA LEU A 275 10.80 3.15 22.55
C LEU A 275 10.68 1.93 21.63
N LEU A 276 11.66 1.73 20.74
CA LEU A 276 11.75 0.54 19.89
C LEU A 276 11.82 -0.74 20.74
N ALA A 277 12.66 -0.78 21.78
CA ALA A 277 12.80 -1.94 22.64
C ALA A 277 11.51 -2.27 23.40
N LEU A 278 10.75 -1.27 23.88
CA LEU A 278 9.48 -1.50 24.55
C LEU A 278 8.39 -1.96 23.56
N CYS A 279 8.27 -1.29 22.42
CA CYS A 279 7.28 -1.62 21.40
C CYS A 279 7.55 -2.97 20.72
N TYR A 280 8.80 -3.32 20.43
CA TYR A 280 9.13 -4.59 19.76
C TYR A 280 9.47 -5.71 20.73
N GLY A 281 10.09 -5.41 21.87
CA GLY A 281 10.63 -6.41 22.78
C GLY A 281 9.55 -7.26 23.46
N PHE A 282 8.48 -6.65 23.96
CA PHE A 282 7.42 -7.40 24.64
C PHE A 282 6.63 -8.34 23.70
N PRO A 283 6.14 -7.90 22.53
CA PRO A 283 5.49 -8.80 21.58
C PRO A 283 6.43 -9.91 21.09
N LEU A 284 7.70 -9.58 20.81
CA LEU A 284 8.69 -10.56 20.37
C LEU A 284 8.97 -11.60 21.46
N LEU A 285 9.12 -11.17 22.72
CA LEU A 285 9.30 -12.06 23.87
C LEU A 285 8.09 -12.99 24.05
N TYR A 286 6.87 -12.44 23.98
CA TYR A 286 5.64 -13.22 24.03
C TYR A 286 5.60 -14.28 22.93
N THR A 287 5.88 -13.90 21.67
CA THR A 287 5.90 -14.82 20.54
C THR A 287 6.95 -15.91 20.74
N HIS A 288 8.16 -15.60 21.21
CA HIS A 288 9.17 -16.62 21.50
C HIS A 288 8.75 -17.60 22.59
N LEU A 289 8.15 -17.13 23.67
CA LEU A 289 7.65 -17.99 24.76
C LEU A 289 6.51 -18.89 24.27
N TYR A 290 5.59 -18.35 23.48
CA TYR A 290 4.53 -19.11 22.84
C TYR A 290 5.08 -20.22 21.94
N LEU A 291 5.99 -19.88 21.02
CA LEU A 291 6.59 -20.85 20.09
C LEU A 291 7.45 -21.91 20.81
N ARG A 292 8.05 -21.56 21.95
CA ARG A 292 8.73 -22.51 22.84
C ARG A 292 7.73 -23.45 23.51
N GLY A 293 6.56 -22.97 23.91
CA GLY A 293 5.44 -23.76 24.40
C GLY A 293 4.95 -24.76 23.35
N VAL A 294 4.69 -24.31 22.12
CA VAL A 294 4.30 -25.18 21.00
C VAL A 294 5.32 -26.29 20.77
N LYS A 295 6.62 -25.95 20.78
CA LYS A 295 7.70 -26.94 20.63
C LYS A 295 7.76 -27.94 21.79
N ARG A 296 7.43 -27.50 23.01
CA ARG A 296 7.36 -28.39 24.19
C ARG A 296 6.20 -29.36 24.04
N GLU A 297 5.01 -28.86 23.74
CA GLU A 297 3.80 -29.64 23.55
C GLU A 297 3.96 -30.69 22.43
N LEU A 298 4.60 -30.30 21.32
CA LEU A 298 4.91 -31.21 20.22
C LEU A 298 5.82 -32.37 20.65
N ARG A 299 6.77 -32.10 21.56
CA ARG A 299 7.75 -33.09 22.05
C ARG A 299 7.23 -33.95 23.20
N THR A 300 6.18 -33.52 23.88
CA THR A 300 5.60 -34.25 25.01
C THR A 300 4.35 -35.00 24.56
N THR A 301 3.30 -34.26 24.25
CA THR A 301 1.94 -34.79 24.03
C THR A 301 1.80 -35.41 22.65
N TYR A 302 2.40 -34.79 21.64
CA TYR A 302 2.28 -35.24 20.25
C TYR A 302 3.45 -36.11 19.77
N ALA A 303 4.45 -36.38 20.62
CA ALA A 303 5.60 -37.22 20.22
C ALA A 303 5.21 -38.67 19.95
N THR A 304 4.19 -39.18 20.65
CA THR A 304 3.64 -40.54 20.46
C THR A 304 2.49 -40.59 19.45
N LYS A 305 2.00 -39.42 19.01
CA LYS A 305 0.90 -39.29 18.07
C LYS A 305 1.36 -39.50 16.64
N THR A 306 0.41 -39.76 15.75
CA THR A 306 0.71 -39.95 14.33
C THR A 306 1.31 -38.68 13.73
N ARG A 307 2.06 -38.84 12.65
CA ARG A 307 2.67 -37.73 11.94
C ARG A 307 1.64 -36.74 11.40
N HIS A 308 0.48 -37.24 11.01
CA HIS A 308 -0.64 -36.45 10.53
C HIS A 308 -1.22 -35.56 11.64
N GLU A 309 -1.48 -36.12 12.83
CA GLU A 309 -1.90 -35.34 14.01
C GLU A 309 -0.85 -34.30 14.41
N GLN A 310 0.44 -34.64 14.34
CA GLN A 310 1.54 -33.70 14.58
C GLN A 310 1.51 -32.53 13.59
N TYR A 311 1.24 -32.80 12.31
CA TYR A 311 1.10 -31.78 11.28
C TYR A 311 -0.09 -30.87 11.59
N ILE A 312 -1.28 -31.43 11.85
CA ILE A 312 -2.51 -30.66 12.12
C ILE A 312 -2.29 -29.73 13.31
N PHE A 313 -1.77 -30.25 14.42
CA PHE A 313 -1.46 -29.44 15.60
C PHE A 313 -0.49 -28.30 15.28
N LEU A 314 0.61 -28.61 14.58
CA LEU A 314 1.63 -27.63 14.27
C LEU A 314 1.10 -26.55 13.31
N HIS A 315 0.30 -26.94 12.31
CA HIS A 315 -0.36 -26.03 11.37
C HIS A 315 -1.36 -25.12 12.11
N GLN A 316 -2.23 -25.68 12.94
CA GLN A 316 -3.22 -24.94 13.72
C GLN A 316 -2.59 -23.99 14.73
N ALA A 317 -1.52 -24.39 15.43
CA ALA A 317 -0.81 -23.55 16.38
C ALA A 317 -0.13 -22.33 15.72
N HIS A 318 0.19 -22.41 14.43
CA HIS A 318 0.80 -21.31 13.67
C HIS A 318 -0.20 -20.53 12.83
N HIS A 319 -1.46 -20.98 12.79
CA HIS A 319 -2.53 -20.28 12.09
C HIS A 319 -2.71 -18.88 12.68
N ASN A 320 -2.83 -17.86 11.83
CA ASN A 320 -2.83 -16.43 12.16
C ASN A 320 -1.52 -15.82 12.71
N LEU A 321 -0.43 -16.59 12.85
CA LEU A 321 0.86 -16.04 13.30
C LEU A 321 1.79 -15.61 12.14
N GLY A 322 1.38 -15.80 10.88
CA GLY A 322 2.20 -15.48 9.71
C GLY A 322 2.71 -14.02 9.67
N PHE A 323 1.93 -13.06 10.19
CA PHE A 323 2.35 -11.66 10.24
C PHE A 323 3.58 -11.44 11.13
N THR A 324 3.85 -12.31 12.10
CA THR A 324 5.04 -12.21 12.97
C THR A 324 6.33 -12.39 12.19
N ALA A 325 6.30 -13.10 11.06
CA ALA A 325 7.46 -13.23 10.17
C ALA A 325 7.79 -11.89 9.49
N TRP A 326 6.77 -11.10 9.15
CA TRP A 326 6.94 -9.77 8.55
C TRP A 326 7.28 -8.72 9.60
N LEU A 327 6.66 -8.79 10.78
CA LEU A 327 6.89 -7.85 11.88
C LEU A 327 8.25 -8.06 12.55
N PHE A 328 8.73 -9.31 12.65
CA PHE A 328 10.00 -9.67 13.30
C PHE A 328 10.89 -10.48 12.35
N PRO A 329 11.32 -9.90 11.21
CA PRO A 329 12.03 -10.65 10.18
C PRO A 329 13.35 -11.20 10.72
N LEU A 330 14.15 -10.39 11.42
CA LEU A 330 15.43 -10.84 11.96
C LEU A 330 15.28 -11.83 13.14
N GLY A 331 14.32 -11.58 14.05
CA GLY A 331 14.12 -12.41 15.24
C GLY A 331 13.54 -13.80 14.96
N LEU A 332 12.71 -13.92 13.91
CA LEU A 332 11.96 -15.15 13.62
C LEU A 332 12.25 -15.77 12.24
N ALA A 333 13.09 -15.18 11.37
CA ALA A 333 13.37 -15.74 10.04
C ALA A 333 13.82 -17.21 10.10
N PHE A 334 14.81 -17.51 10.96
CA PHE A 334 15.31 -18.88 11.09
C PHE A 334 14.23 -19.83 11.64
N TYR A 335 13.39 -19.36 12.56
CA TYR A 335 12.29 -20.13 13.09
C TYR A 335 11.29 -20.50 12.00
N TRP A 336 10.81 -19.52 11.23
CA TRP A 336 9.83 -19.73 10.16
C TRP A 336 10.39 -20.60 9.03
N ALA A 337 11.67 -20.46 8.69
CA ALA A 337 12.34 -21.36 7.75
C ALA A 337 12.35 -22.81 8.28
N ARG A 338 12.69 -23.01 9.56
CA ARG A 338 12.70 -24.34 10.19
C ARG A 338 11.30 -24.94 10.29
N TYR A 339 10.31 -24.14 10.64
CA TYR A 339 8.89 -24.53 10.72
C TYR A 339 8.38 -25.01 9.36
N ARG A 340 8.62 -24.25 8.28
CA ARG A 340 8.21 -24.65 6.91
C ARG A 340 8.84 -25.98 6.50
N ARG A 341 10.15 -26.15 6.71
CA ARG A 341 10.84 -27.43 6.46
C ARG A 341 10.30 -28.57 7.32
N GLN A 342 9.91 -28.29 8.57
CA GLN A 342 9.36 -29.30 9.47
C GLN A 342 7.96 -29.75 9.03
N LEU A 343 7.08 -28.83 8.65
CA LEU A 343 5.77 -29.17 8.09
C LEU A 343 5.90 -29.99 6.81
N GLN A 344 6.79 -29.58 5.91
CA GLN A 344 7.06 -30.32 4.68
C GLN A 344 7.49 -31.76 4.97
N LYS A 345 8.43 -31.95 5.90
CA LYS A 345 8.86 -33.30 6.35
C LYS A 345 7.72 -34.11 6.96
N LEU A 346 6.82 -33.49 7.72
CA LEU A 346 5.67 -34.17 8.32
C LEU A 346 4.60 -34.53 7.27
N ARG A 347 4.50 -33.80 6.16
CA ARG A 347 3.53 -34.08 5.09
C ARG A 347 4.09 -35.09 4.08
N GLU A 348 5.29 -34.85 3.55
CA GLU A 348 5.85 -35.56 2.38
C GLU A 348 6.61 -36.86 2.69
N ALA A 349 6.98 -37.14 3.94
CA ALA A 349 7.73 -38.36 4.24
C ALA A 349 6.90 -39.63 3.90
N PRO A 350 7.49 -40.72 3.41
CA PRO A 350 6.72 -41.91 3.05
C PRO A 350 6.08 -42.56 4.29
N TYR A 351 4.85 -43.05 4.14
CA TYR A 351 4.20 -43.91 5.14
C TYR A 351 4.54 -45.37 4.88
N ALA A 352 4.64 -46.19 5.93
CA ALA A 352 4.77 -47.63 5.77
C ALA A 352 3.38 -48.24 5.53
N CYS A 353 3.27 -49.10 4.51
CA CYS A 353 2.01 -49.78 4.23
C CYS A 353 1.58 -50.69 5.40
N PRO A 354 0.35 -50.59 5.91
CA PRO A 354 -0.15 -51.46 6.99
C PRO A 354 -0.11 -52.95 6.64
N SER A 355 -0.27 -53.30 5.36
CA SER A 355 -0.34 -54.69 4.91
C SER A 355 1.03 -55.31 4.61
N CYS A 356 1.99 -54.54 4.11
CA CYS A 356 3.26 -55.10 3.57
C CYS A 356 4.52 -54.30 3.93
N THR A 357 4.42 -53.29 4.79
CA THR A 357 5.50 -52.42 5.32
C THR A 357 6.34 -51.66 4.28
N THR A 358 6.06 -51.84 2.99
CA THR A 358 6.73 -51.14 1.88
C THR A 358 6.43 -49.63 1.97
N PRO A 359 7.41 -48.75 1.74
CA PRO A 359 7.18 -47.31 1.73
C PRO A 359 6.20 -46.95 0.62
N MET A 360 5.13 -46.26 1.01
CA MET A 360 4.11 -45.74 0.13
C MET A 360 4.57 -44.41 -0.46
N HIS A 361 4.01 -44.06 -1.61
CA HIS A 361 4.23 -42.77 -2.26
C HIS A 361 2.92 -42.02 -2.30
N ARG A 362 3.00 -40.69 -2.20
CA ARG A 362 1.85 -39.81 -2.36
C ARG A 362 1.54 -39.67 -3.84
N LEU A 363 0.27 -39.78 -4.20
CA LEU A 363 -0.18 -39.49 -5.56
C LEU A 363 -0.06 -37.99 -5.85
N SER A 364 -0.05 -37.63 -7.13
CA SER A 364 -0.18 -36.24 -7.55
C SER A 364 -1.64 -35.79 -7.43
N GLU A 365 -1.87 -34.49 -7.27
CA GLU A 365 -3.18 -33.80 -7.22
C GLU A 365 -4.14 -34.09 -8.40
N GLN A 366 -3.68 -34.73 -9.47
CA GLN A 366 -4.53 -35.15 -10.59
C GLN A 366 -4.90 -36.63 -10.52
N ALA A 367 -4.09 -37.42 -9.83
CA ALA A 367 -4.21 -38.87 -9.74
C ALA A 367 -4.90 -39.30 -8.44
N ASP A 368 -4.87 -38.46 -7.40
CA ASP A 368 -5.69 -38.62 -6.20
C ASP A 368 -7.16 -38.28 -6.46
N ASP A 369 -7.49 -37.27 -7.29
CA ASP A 369 -8.85 -36.92 -7.72
C ASP A 369 -9.69 -38.16 -8.13
N GLU A 370 -9.08 -39.11 -8.84
CA GLU A 370 -9.74 -40.35 -9.28
C GLU A 370 -10.02 -41.35 -8.15
N LYS A 371 -9.34 -41.19 -7.01
CA LYS A 371 -9.41 -42.05 -5.82
C LYS A 371 -10.26 -41.44 -4.71
N LEU A 372 -10.59 -40.16 -4.79
CA LEU A 372 -11.40 -39.48 -3.78
C LEU A 372 -12.88 -39.83 -3.90
N GLU A 373 -13.55 -39.83 -2.74
CA GLU A 373 -15.01 -39.93 -2.71
C GLU A 373 -15.65 -38.63 -3.23
N LEU A 374 -16.87 -38.72 -3.75
CA LEU A 374 -17.56 -37.57 -4.35
C LEU A 374 -17.65 -36.35 -3.41
N TYR A 375 -17.80 -36.57 -2.09
CA TYR A 375 -17.83 -35.46 -1.13
C TYR A 375 -16.44 -34.88 -0.85
N GLN A 376 -15.39 -35.71 -0.88
CA GLN A 376 -14.01 -35.28 -0.66
C GLN A 376 -13.56 -34.39 -1.83
N ALA A 377 -13.81 -34.83 -3.06
CA ALA A 377 -13.59 -34.03 -4.26
C ALA A 377 -14.37 -32.70 -4.22
N ALA A 378 -15.59 -32.70 -3.67
CA ALA A 378 -16.36 -31.48 -3.47
C ALA A 378 -15.71 -30.54 -2.42
N GLU A 379 -15.16 -31.06 -1.33
CA GLU A 379 -14.44 -30.29 -0.30
C GLU A 379 -13.12 -29.70 -0.83
N GLU A 380 -12.40 -30.42 -1.69
CA GLU A 380 -11.21 -29.91 -2.38
C GLU A 380 -11.55 -28.84 -3.40
N HIS A 381 -12.61 -29.05 -4.18
CA HIS A 381 -13.06 -28.08 -5.18
C HIS A 381 -13.38 -26.73 -4.54
N VAL A 382 -14.02 -26.73 -3.36
CA VAL A 382 -14.30 -25.51 -2.59
C VAL A 382 -13.10 -25.04 -1.74
N LYS A 383 -11.98 -25.75 -1.77
CA LYS A 383 -10.73 -25.49 -1.05
C LYS A 383 -10.90 -25.42 0.47
N SER A 384 -11.80 -26.23 1.02
CA SER A 384 -12.04 -26.31 2.47
C SER A 384 -11.19 -27.37 3.15
N VAL A 385 -10.95 -28.48 2.47
CA VAL A 385 -10.10 -29.59 2.89
C VAL A 385 -9.26 -29.99 1.68
N ASP A 386 -8.02 -30.37 1.93
CA ASP A 386 -7.02 -30.81 0.96
C ASP A 386 -6.66 -32.26 1.32
N TYR A 387 -6.92 -33.23 0.45
CA TYR A 387 -6.74 -34.64 0.73
C TYR A 387 -5.49 -35.20 0.05
N ASP A 388 -4.56 -35.73 0.84
CA ASP A 388 -3.43 -36.48 0.27
C ASP A 388 -3.80 -37.98 0.20
N VAL A 389 -3.78 -38.58 -1.00
CA VAL A 389 -3.89 -40.02 -1.18
C VAL A 389 -2.51 -40.68 -1.27
N TRP A 390 -2.28 -41.69 -0.44
CA TRP A 390 -1.06 -42.50 -0.44
C TRP A 390 -1.33 -43.85 -1.05
N GLU A 391 -0.49 -44.29 -1.99
CA GLU A 391 -0.60 -45.60 -2.63
C GLU A 391 0.65 -46.46 -2.41
N CYS A 392 0.42 -47.74 -2.13
CA CYS A 392 1.48 -48.73 -2.02
C CYS A 392 1.76 -49.36 -3.40
N PRO A 393 2.99 -49.26 -3.92
CA PRO A 393 3.32 -49.81 -5.24
C PRO A 393 3.27 -51.35 -5.31
N ARG A 394 3.26 -52.04 -4.16
CA ARG A 394 3.33 -53.52 -4.11
C ARG A 394 1.97 -54.20 -4.00
N CYS A 395 1.07 -53.65 -3.18
CA CYS A 395 -0.22 -54.28 -2.86
C CYS A 395 -1.43 -53.41 -3.21
N GLN A 396 -1.22 -52.25 -3.85
CA GLN A 396 -2.28 -51.29 -4.25
C GLN A 396 -3.20 -50.83 -3.11
N HIS A 397 -2.80 -51.07 -1.86
CA HIS A 397 -3.47 -50.50 -0.71
C HIS A 397 -3.27 -48.98 -0.75
N HIS A 398 -4.38 -48.25 -0.60
CA HIS A 398 -4.37 -46.80 -0.49
C HIS A 398 -5.04 -46.37 0.80
N PHE A 399 -4.65 -45.20 1.30
CA PHE A 399 -5.37 -44.50 2.34
C PHE A 399 -5.28 -43.00 2.11
N THR A 400 -6.29 -42.29 2.58
CA THR A 400 -6.48 -40.85 2.37
C THR A 400 -6.29 -40.10 3.69
N LEU A 401 -5.66 -38.92 3.65
CA LEU A 401 -5.47 -38.04 4.81
C LEU A 401 -6.06 -36.65 4.54
N ASP A 402 -6.77 -36.08 5.51
CA ASP A 402 -7.46 -34.79 5.35
C ASP A 402 -6.70 -33.61 5.99
N TYR A 403 -6.45 -32.56 5.21
CA TYR A 403 -5.80 -31.34 5.67
C TYR A 403 -6.74 -30.15 5.55
N GLN A 404 -7.35 -29.77 6.67
CA GLN A 404 -8.29 -28.65 6.70
C GLN A 404 -7.62 -27.31 6.41
N ASN A 405 -8.21 -26.54 5.49
CA ASN A 405 -7.82 -25.17 5.24
C ASN A 405 -8.42 -24.26 6.32
N LEU A 406 -7.58 -23.76 7.22
CA LEU A 406 -8.02 -22.93 8.33
C LEU A 406 -8.34 -21.47 7.93
N SER A 407 -7.97 -21.07 6.71
CA SER A 407 -8.13 -19.71 6.20
C SER A 407 -9.34 -19.52 5.30
N THR A 408 -10.09 -20.58 4.99
CA THR A 408 -11.31 -20.48 4.18
C THR A 408 -12.51 -20.00 5.01
N ASP A 409 -13.44 -19.32 4.36
CA ASP A 409 -14.72 -18.90 4.95
C ASP A 409 -15.82 -19.99 4.76
N VAL A 410 -15.45 -21.15 4.21
CA VAL A 410 -16.38 -22.27 3.96
C VAL A 410 -16.72 -23.00 5.27
N LEU A 411 -18.02 -23.22 5.47
CA LEU A 411 -18.58 -23.81 6.68
C LEU A 411 -19.02 -25.27 6.46
N PRO A 412 -19.15 -26.06 7.55
CA PRO A 412 -19.83 -27.35 7.48
C PRO A 412 -21.33 -27.16 7.20
N CYS A 413 -21.86 -27.92 6.25
CA CYS A 413 -23.27 -27.89 5.90
C CYS A 413 -24.11 -28.56 7.02
N PRO A 414 -25.24 -27.99 7.45
CA PRO A 414 -26.10 -28.61 8.45
C PRO A 414 -26.82 -29.87 7.96
N GLU A 415 -27.01 -30.02 6.63
CA GLU A 415 -27.73 -31.14 6.03
C GLU A 415 -26.82 -32.32 5.68
N CYS A 416 -25.71 -32.07 4.96
CA CYS A 416 -24.80 -33.14 4.54
C CYS A 416 -23.53 -33.25 5.40
N HIS A 417 -23.34 -32.38 6.39
CA HIS A 417 -22.17 -32.32 7.31
C HIS A 417 -20.79 -32.10 6.67
N HIS A 418 -20.66 -32.18 5.35
CA HIS A 418 -19.45 -31.82 4.61
C HIS A 418 -19.19 -30.31 4.60
N ARG A 419 -17.92 -29.92 4.57
CA ARG A 419 -17.44 -28.53 4.57
C ARG A 419 -17.50 -27.93 3.18
N THR A 420 -18.71 -27.82 2.64
CA THR A 420 -18.96 -27.32 1.29
C THR A 420 -19.94 -26.14 1.24
N LEU A 421 -20.28 -25.56 2.40
CA LEU A 421 -21.19 -24.42 2.52
C LEU A 421 -20.45 -23.11 2.22
N GLN A 422 -20.65 -22.57 1.02
CA GLN A 422 -19.99 -21.35 0.54
C GLN A 422 -20.88 -20.11 0.73
N PRO A 423 -20.31 -18.95 1.10
CA PRO A 423 -21.03 -17.68 1.07
C PRO A 423 -21.34 -17.28 -0.39
N LYS A 424 -22.58 -16.86 -0.65
CA LYS A 424 -23.01 -16.24 -1.90
C LYS A 424 -23.14 -14.73 -1.71
N PRO A 425 -23.19 -13.94 -2.80
CA PRO A 425 -23.44 -12.50 -2.70
C PRO A 425 -24.73 -12.22 -1.93
N ASP A 426 -24.66 -11.26 -1.00
CA ASP A 426 -25.79 -10.86 -0.18
C ASP A 426 -26.97 -10.37 -1.04
N GLN A 427 -28.18 -10.78 -0.67
CA GLN A 427 -29.40 -10.36 -1.37
C GLN A 427 -30.10 -9.26 -0.59
N VAL A 428 -30.05 -8.03 -1.10
CA VAL A 428 -30.76 -6.89 -0.53
C VAL A 428 -32.22 -6.95 -0.96
N MET A 429 -33.13 -7.19 -0.02
CA MET A 429 -34.57 -7.25 -0.28
C MET A 429 -35.21 -5.86 -0.20
N ARG A 430 -34.79 -5.07 0.79
CA ARG A 430 -35.22 -3.68 0.98
C ARG A 430 -34.00 -2.83 1.30
N SER A 431 -33.74 -1.83 0.46
CA SER A 431 -32.71 -0.83 0.72
C SER A 431 -33.09 0.05 1.91
N ALA A 432 -32.10 0.43 2.72
CA ALA A 432 -32.31 1.39 3.80
C ALA A 432 -32.58 2.78 3.24
N THR A 433 -33.50 3.51 3.88
CA THR A 433 -33.78 4.92 3.61
C THR A 433 -33.38 5.77 4.82
N THR A 434 -33.51 7.09 4.72
CA THR A 434 -33.31 8.00 5.86
C THR A 434 -34.37 7.83 6.96
N SER A 435 -35.55 7.34 6.57
CA SER A 435 -36.72 7.16 7.45
C SER A 435 -36.97 5.72 7.87
N SER A 436 -36.40 4.72 7.20
CA SER A 436 -36.66 3.31 7.49
C SER A 436 -35.42 2.45 7.30
N GLU A 437 -35.27 1.45 8.16
CA GLU A 437 -34.24 0.43 8.02
C GLU A 437 -34.49 -0.44 6.78
N GLY A 438 -33.38 -0.85 6.16
CA GLY A 438 -33.39 -1.87 5.11
C GLY A 438 -33.19 -3.25 5.71
N TRP A 439 -33.34 -4.28 4.90
CA TRP A 439 -32.98 -5.65 5.29
C TRP A 439 -32.63 -6.49 4.07
N GLY A 440 -31.82 -7.53 4.30
CA GLY A 440 -31.40 -8.47 3.29
C GLY A 440 -31.16 -9.86 3.88
N TRP A 441 -30.70 -10.77 3.02
CA TRP A 441 -30.31 -12.14 3.38
C TRP A 441 -28.83 -12.36 3.13
N HIS A 442 -28.11 -12.84 4.14
CA HIS A 442 -26.85 -13.55 3.95
C HIS A 442 -27.19 -14.94 3.43
N VAL A 443 -26.79 -15.24 2.20
CA VAL A 443 -27.12 -16.50 1.54
C VAL A 443 -25.89 -17.38 1.54
N HIS A 444 -26.00 -18.57 2.08
CA HIS A 444 -24.98 -19.60 1.98
C HIS A 444 -25.55 -20.78 1.20
N ARG A 445 -24.75 -21.32 0.29
CA ARG A 445 -25.15 -22.47 -0.52
C ARG A 445 -24.10 -23.55 -0.51
N CYS A 446 -24.53 -24.75 -0.16
CA CYS A 446 -23.71 -25.95 -0.16
C CYS A 446 -23.41 -26.35 -1.60
N TYR A 447 -22.13 -26.54 -1.93
CA TYR A 447 -21.72 -27.00 -3.26
C TYR A 447 -22.11 -28.47 -3.50
N PHE A 448 -22.07 -29.31 -2.46
CA PHE A 448 -22.29 -30.75 -2.59
C PHE A 448 -23.78 -31.13 -2.66
N CYS A 449 -24.56 -30.85 -1.61
CA CYS A 449 -25.98 -31.22 -1.54
C CYS A 449 -26.94 -30.12 -2.04
N ASN A 450 -26.41 -28.97 -2.47
CA ASN A 450 -27.19 -27.84 -2.94
C ASN A 450 -28.12 -27.17 -1.89
N HIS A 451 -27.96 -27.51 -0.60
CA HIS A 451 -28.66 -26.87 0.51
C HIS A 451 -28.43 -25.35 0.53
N GLU A 452 -29.50 -24.57 0.73
CA GLU A 452 -29.44 -23.12 0.81
C GLU A 452 -29.89 -22.65 2.20
N GLN A 453 -29.00 -21.96 2.90
CA GLN A 453 -29.25 -21.35 4.20
C GLN A 453 -29.33 -19.83 4.05
N LYS A 454 -30.35 -19.22 4.65
CA LYS A 454 -30.54 -17.77 4.64
C LYS A 454 -30.60 -17.22 6.05
N GLU A 455 -29.77 -16.23 6.32
CA GLU A 455 -29.76 -15.51 7.59
C GLU A 455 -30.14 -14.04 7.34
N LYS A 456 -31.16 -13.56 8.05
CA LYS A 456 -31.66 -12.20 7.85
C LYS A 456 -30.69 -11.21 8.50
N TYR A 457 -30.27 -10.19 7.75
CA TYR A 457 -29.54 -9.05 8.30
C TYR A 457 -30.30 -7.75 8.09
N THR A 458 -30.15 -6.84 9.04
CA THR A 458 -30.78 -5.52 9.01
C THR A 458 -29.75 -4.50 8.54
N ILE A 459 -30.16 -3.64 7.59
CA ILE A 459 -29.35 -2.54 7.07
C ILE A 459 -29.77 -1.29 7.83
N ALA A 460 -28.83 -0.69 8.57
CA ALA A 460 -29.09 0.53 9.33
C ALA A 460 -29.59 1.67 8.41
N ARG A 461 -30.50 2.50 8.94
CA ARG A 461 -31.02 3.68 8.23
C ARG A 461 -29.88 4.63 7.83
N LEU A 462 -30.05 5.32 6.70
CA LEU A 462 -29.10 6.33 6.24
C LEU A 462 -29.18 7.57 7.15
N SER A 463 -28.05 8.06 7.66
CA SER A 463 -28.02 9.29 8.45
C SER A 463 -28.14 10.53 7.55
N THR A 464 -29.02 11.46 7.90
CA THR A 464 -29.04 12.81 7.34
C THR A 464 -28.09 13.69 8.14
N SER A 465 -26.99 14.15 7.55
CA SER A 465 -26.13 15.15 8.16
C SER A 465 -26.81 16.52 8.12
N SER A 466 -27.43 16.93 9.22
CA SER A 466 -27.80 18.31 9.52
C SER A 466 -27.08 18.73 10.80
N GLY A 467 -26.45 19.91 10.78
CA GLY A 467 -25.50 20.37 11.78
C GLY A 467 -26.01 20.48 13.22
N SER A 468 -25.09 20.17 14.14
CA SER A 468 -24.90 20.68 15.50
C SER A 468 -26.07 20.73 16.49
N SER A 469 -26.04 19.84 17.48
CA SER A 469 -25.97 20.23 18.91
C SER A 469 -25.56 19.03 19.79
N SER A 470 -24.74 19.35 20.78
CA SER A 470 -24.05 18.48 21.75
C SER A 470 -24.96 17.67 22.67
N GLY A 471 -24.61 16.41 22.91
CA GLY A 471 -25.17 15.57 23.96
C GLY A 471 -24.50 14.20 23.99
N SER A 472 -23.53 14.04 24.88
CA SER A 472 -22.74 12.82 25.09
C SER A 472 -23.58 11.59 25.49
N SER A 473 -23.39 10.47 24.81
CA SER A 473 -23.31 9.14 25.44
C SER A 473 -22.73 8.10 24.48
N SER A 474 -21.88 7.25 25.05
CA SER A 474 -21.10 6.18 24.45
C SER A 474 -21.92 5.04 23.85
N SER A 475 -21.51 4.52 22.69
CA SER A 475 -21.31 3.07 22.46
C SER A 475 -20.78 2.80 21.05
N SER A 476 -19.82 1.87 21.00
CA SER A 476 -19.06 1.42 19.83
C SER A 476 -19.92 0.68 18.81
N SER A 477 -19.69 0.87 17.51
CA SER A 477 -19.88 -0.12 16.44
C SER A 477 -19.26 0.39 15.13
N GLY A 478 -18.37 -0.40 14.52
CA GLY A 478 -17.66 -0.06 13.29
C GLY A 478 -18.56 0.04 12.06
N SER A 479 -18.16 0.88 11.12
CA SER A 479 -18.81 1.01 9.81
C SER A 479 -17.79 0.96 8.68
N SER A 480 -18.08 0.08 7.73
CA SER A 480 -17.43 -0.10 6.45
C SER A 480 -17.75 1.07 5.53
N TRP A 481 -16.74 1.59 4.84
CA TRP A 481 -16.85 2.74 3.96
C TRP A 481 -17.16 2.25 2.54
N SER A 482 -18.32 2.64 2.00
CA SER A 482 -18.63 2.56 0.57
C SER A 482 -18.42 3.94 -0.04
N SER A 483 -17.33 4.11 -0.79
CA SER A 483 -17.04 5.31 -1.57
C SER A 483 -17.86 5.32 -2.86
N SER A 484 -18.75 6.30 -2.97
CA SER A 484 -19.40 6.69 -4.23
C SER A 484 -18.40 7.43 -5.13
N SER A 485 -18.15 6.87 -6.30
CA SER A 485 -17.27 7.41 -7.35
C SER A 485 -17.99 8.51 -8.14
N GLY A 486 -17.59 9.76 -7.91
CA GLY A 486 -17.87 10.89 -8.81
C GLY A 486 -16.72 11.06 -9.82
N GLY A 487 -17.04 11.02 -11.11
CA GLY A 487 -16.07 11.06 -12.20
C GLY A 487 -15.18 12.31 -12.19
N SER A 488 -13.90 12.12 -12.47
CA SER A 488 -12.92 13.18 -12.66
C SER A 488 -12.02 12.82 -13.83
N SER A 489 -12.10 13.59 -14.92
CA SER A 489 -11.18 13.52 -16.06
C SER A 489 -9.80 14.03 -15.62
N GLY A 490 -8.97 13.15 -15.05
CA GLY A 490 -7.52 13.33 -14.99
C GLY A 490 -6.91 12.25 -15.86
N GLY A 491 -6.28 12.65 -16.96
CA GLY A 491 -5.50 11.74 -17.79
C GLY A 491 -4.18 11.37 -17.11
N GLY A 492 -3.47 10.42 -17.71
CA GLY A 492 -2.14 10.00 -17.27
C GLY A 492 -1.12 11.15 -17.18
N GLY A 493 -0.06 10.97 -16.39
CA GLY A 493 1.06 11.88 -16.39
C GLY A 493 2.32 11.27 -15.77
N ALA A 494 3.47 11.90 -16.02
CA ALA A 494 4.77 11.37 -15.60
C ALA A 494 5.58 12.41 -14.82
N GLY A 495 6.40 11.94 -13.87
CA GLY A 495 7.31 12.79 -13.11
C GLY A 495 8.70 12.20 -12.96
N SER A 496 9.68 13.09 -12.85
CA SER A 496 11.11 12.75 -12.71
C SER A 496 11.78 13.64 -11.67
N SER A 497 12.58 13.03 -10.80
CA SER A 497 13.46 13.73 -9.85
C SER A 497 14.89 13.78 -10.36
N TRP A 498 15.68 14.77 -9.95
CA TRP A 498 17.08 14.91 -10.38
C TRP A 498 18.11 15.05 -9.26
#